data_AF-A0A0M9DPS6-F1
#
_entry.id   AF-A0A0M9DPS6-F1
#
_cell.length_a   1.000
_cell.length_b   1.000
_cell.length_c   1.000
_cell.angle_alpha   90.00
_cell.angle_beta   90.00
_cell.angle_gamma   90.00
#
_symmetry.space_group_name_H-M   'P 1'
#
loop_
_entity.id
_entity.type
_entity.pdbx_description
1 polymer ?
#
loop_
_entity_poly.entity_id
_entity_poly.type
_entity_poly.pdbx_seq_one_letter_code
_entity_poly.pdbx_strand_id
1 'polypeptide(L)'
;MLNIQFVEMGNDSYVTINGIEDKNADVIGQSHYCKLYRKEAIDIIKTYTLNDIQKYFEVWVHDIFIDDWQSGHISALFDDSAEIEIQISVENWSNLYSITDFIKEFEKIAKTHNNIDFFLYQNADNAIPSFGFHNLKVSKTSSIGNIENGIIAIIKEFIELATISLLSKIDKNKISLFFNFPEHIKVSCKQYLVYFAQFLMDLGIDADTEIKEDAGKTLFRVIPKDGIDALEKIREALQIYLNPPTEIILSPVSLNEDIAIMQWKANIMHLQSQLTLANSIIQAKDATIQSLQLSNYQFQEILKTKEPQNNDTEDVIKDLVSVKKYDGSAFSINLPEFLRRLKRLFK
;
A
#
# COMPACT_ATOMS: atom_id res chain seq x y z
N MET A 1 -7.82 -41.63 10.09
CA MET A 1 -6.34 -41.59 10.01
C MET A 1 -6.02 -40.50 9.02
N LEU A 2 -5.16 -39.55 9.41
CA LEU A 2 -4.75 -38.47 8.52
C LEU A 2 -3.89 -39.03 7.39
N ASN A 3 -4.19 -38.67 6.15
CA ASN A 3 -3.40 -38.99 4.99
C ASN A 3 -3.05 -37.68 4.27
N ILE A 4 -1.77 -37.36 4.19
CA ILE A 4 -1.25 -36.22 3.47
C ILE A 4 -0.29 -36.73 2.41
N GLN A 5 -0.50 -36.33 1.16
CA GLN A 5 0.39 -36.68 0.05
C GLN A 5 0.81 -35.41 -0.69
N PHE A 6 2.11 -35.27 -0.86
CA PHE A 6 2.71 -34.25 -1.72
C PHE A 6 2.77 -34.79 -3.14
N VAL A 7 2.24 -34.04 -4.09
CA VAL A 7 2.19 -34.44 -5.49
C VAL A 7 3.02 -33.45 -6.29
N GLU A 8 4.11 -33.94 -6.89
CA GLU A 8 4.95 -33.20 -7.82
C GLU A 8 4.55 -33.57 -9.26
N MET A 9 4.13 -32.58 -10.05
CA MET A 9 3.79 -32.74 -11.47
C MET A 9 4.57 -31.71 -12.30
N GLY A 10 5.80 -32.05 -12.68
CA GLY A 10 6.66 -31.15 -13.44
C GLY A 10 7.18 -30.00 -12.57
N ASN A 11 6.82 -28.77 -12.92
CA ASN A 11 7.18 -27.58 -12.14
C ASN A 11 6.13 -27.20 -11.09
N ASP A 12 4.99 -27.89 -11.08
CA ASP A 12 3.90 -27.63 -10.14
C ASP A 12 3.95 -28.66 -9.01
N SER A 13 3.75 -28.19 -7.78
CA SER A 13 3.60 -29.02 -6.60
C SER A 13 2.29 -28.69 -5.89
N TYR A 14 1.57 -29.70 -5.42
CA TYR A 14 0.37 -29.50 -4.62
C TYR A 14 0.25 -30.53 -3.49
N VAL A 15 -0.66 -30.26 -2.56
CA VAL A 15 -0.92 -31.14 -1.42
C VAL A 15 -2.30 -31.77 -1.55
N THR A 16 -2.41 -33.05 -1.19
CA THR A 16 -3.70 -33.70 -0.96
C THR A 16 -3.85 -34.05 0.51
N ILE A 17 -4.99 -33.68 1.10
CA ILE A 17 -5.33 -34.00 2.50
C ILE A 17 -6.60 -34.85 2.49
N ASN A 18 -6.47 -36.11 2.88
CA ASN A 18 -7.55 -37.10 2.82
C ASN A 18 -8.26 -37.16 1.45
N GLY A 19 -7.50 -37.00 0.36
CA GLY A 19 -8.01 -37.01 -1.02
C GLY A 19 -8.56 -35.66 -1.50
N ILE A 20 -8.56 -34.62 -0.67
CA ILE A 20 -8.90 -33.25 -1.08
C ILE A 20 -7.63 -32.58 -1.62
N GLU A 21 -7.62 -32.24 -2.91
CA GLU A 21 -6.51 -31.53 -3.55
C GLU A 21 -6.54 -30.02 -3.23
N ASP A 22 -5.44 -29.48 -2.76
CA ASP A 22 -5.18 -28.03 -2.67
C ASP A 22 -4.08 -27.65 -3.67
N LYS A 23 -4.50 -27.34 -4.89
CA LYS A 23 -3.60 -27.02 -6.03
C LYS A 23 -2.86 -25.70 -5.89
N ASN A 24 -3.33 -24.84 -4.99
CA ASN A 24 -2.73 -23.53 -4.75
C ASN A 24 -1.81 -23.57 -3.52
N ALA A 25 -1.70 -24.71 -2.83
CA ALA A 25 -0.85 -24.82 -1.65
C ALA A 25 0.59 -24.44 -1.97
N ASP A 26 1.19 -23.63 -1.11
CA ASP A 26 2.61 -23.28 -1.21
C ASP A 26 3.41 -24.25 -0.35
N VAL A 27 4.25 -25.06 -1.00
CA VAL A 27 5.03 -26.11 -0.36
C VAL A 27 6.51 -25.81 -0.60
N ILE A 28 7.24 -25.53 0.47
CA ILE A 28 8.67 -25.25 0.40
C ILE A 28 9.43 -26.40 1.08
N GLY A 29 10.22 -27.11 0.28
CA GLY A 29 10.89 -28.34 0.69
C GLY A 29 9.91 -29.51 0.86
N GLN A 30 10.40 -30.75 0.79
CA GLN A 30 9.55 -31.96 0.81
C GLN A 30 8.82 -32.20 2.15
N SER A 31 8.97 -31.34 3.16
CA SER A 31 8.28 -31.49 4.46
C SER A 31 8.37 -30.28 5.42
N HIS A 32 8.98 -29.16 5.01
CA HIS A 32 9.37 -28.12 6.00
C HIS A 32 8.29 -27.06 6.15
N TYR A 33 7.66 -26.63 5.06
CA TYR A 33 6.65 -25.58 5.10
C TYR A 33 5.49 -25.90 4.17
N CYS A 34 4.27 -25.73 4.66
CA CYS A 34 3.05 -25.88 3.86
C CYS A 34 2.03 -24.79 4.22
N LYS A 35 1.69 -23.95 3.24
CA LYS A 35 0.56 -23.01 3.33
C LYS A 35 -0.63 -23.54 2.55
N LEU A 36 -1.75 -23.75 3.23
CA LEU A 36 -3.00 -24.21 2.60
C LEU A 36 -3.91 -23.03 2.31
N TYR A 37 -4.64 -23.10 1.19
CA TYR A 37 -5.62 -22.11 0.76
C TYR A 37 -7.03 -22.69 0.64
N ARG A 38 -7.15 -24.02 0.45
CA ARG A 38 -8.44 -24.67 0.28
C ARG A 38 -9.12 -24.92 1.63
N LYS A 39 -10.27 -24.26 1.83
CA LYS A 39 -11.05 -24.32 3.07
C LYS A 39 -11.35 -25.74 3.53
N GLU A 40 -11.79 -26.65 2.65
CA GLU A 40 -12.13 -28.01 3.10
C GLU A 40 -10.91 -28.80 3.59
N ALA A 41 -9.73 -28.57 3.00
CA ALA A 41 -8.49 -29.18 3.46
C ALA A 41 -8.05 -28.62 4.81
N ILE A 42 -8.16 -27.29 4.99
CA ILE A 42 -7.91 -26.60 6.25
C ILE A 42 -8.85 -27.12 7.35
N ASP A 43 -10.15 -27.23 7.07
CA ASP A 43 -11.14 -27.70 8.05
C ASP A 43 -10.85 -29.14 8.51
N ILE A 44 -10.36 -30.01 7.61
CA ILE A 44 -9.88 -31.34 7.99
C ILE A 44 -8.69 -31.25 8.94
N ILE A 45 -7.66 -30.47 8.60
CA ILE A 45 -6.45 -30.31 9.43
C ILE A 45 -6.81 -29.82 10.84
N LYS A 46 -7.74 -28.87 10.96
CA LYS A 46 -8.22 -28.34 12.24
C LYS A 46 -8.80 -29.41 13.18
N THR A 47 -9.27 -30.55 12.67
CA THR A 47 -9.79 -31.64 13.50
C THR A 47 -8.70 -32.50 14.16
N TYR A 48 -7.47 -32.43 13.65
CA TYR A 48 -6.34 -33.23 14.14
C TYR A 48 -5.53 -32.49 15.21
N THR A 49 -4.79 -33.25 16.00
CA THR A 49 -3.90 -32.68 17.02
C THR A 49 -2.60 -32.18 16.38
N LEU A 50 -1.92 -31.26 17.05
CA LEU A 50 -0.60 -30.80 16.62
C LEU A 50 0.38 -31.98 16.47
N ASN A 51 0.29 -32.98 17.38
CA ASN A 51 1.06 -34.22 17.31
C ASN A 51 0.80 -35.07 16.05
N ASP A 52 -0.40 -35.00 15.48
CA ASP A 52 -0.75 -35.71 14.26
C ASP A 52 -0.18 -35.01 13.04
N ILE A 53 -0.21 -33.67 13.02
CA ILE A 53 0.23 -32.86 11.89
C ILE A 53 1.76 -32.75 11.82
N GLN A 54 2.47 -32.67 12.94
CA GLN A 54 3.94 -32.53 13.00
C GLN A 54 4.71 -33.67 12.31
N LYS A 55 4.03 -34.78 12.02
CA LYS A 55 4.59 -35.93 11.28
C LYS A 55 4.78 -35.62 9.79
N TYR A 56 4.13 -34.58 9.28
CA TYR A 56 4.05 -34.24 7.85
C TYR A 56 4.67 -32.88 7.52
N PHE A 57 4.62 -31.92 8.45
CA PHE A 57 5.12 -30.55 8.26
C PHE A 57 5.97 -30.11 9.46
N GLU A 58 7.00 -29.29 9.23
CA GLU A 58 7.71 -28.55 10.30
C GLU A 58 7.05 -27.19 10.60
N VAL A 59 6.36 -26.64 9.60
CA VAL A 59 5.55 -25.42 9.71
C VAL A 59 4.31 -25.58 8.86
N TRP A 60 3.14 -25.30 9.45
CA TRP A 60 1.89 -25.21 8.73
C TRP A 60 1.29 -23.82 8.89
N VAL A 61 0.82 -23.25 7.78
CA VAL A 61 0.27 -21.90 7.72
C VAL A 61 -1.09 -21.90 7.03
N HIS A 62 -2.03 -21.11 7.54
CA HIS A 62 -3.20 -20.70 6.78
C HIS A 62 -3.71 -19.34 7.21
N ASP A 63 -4.54 -18.76 6.35
CA ASP A 63 -5.16 -17.47 6.60
C ASP A 63 -6.37 -17.65 7.54
N ILE A 64 -6.52 -16.73 8.48
CA ILE A 64 -7.65 -16.62 9.39
C ILE A 64 -8.34 -15.27 9.22
N PHE A 65 -9.64 -15.28 9.48
CA PHE A 65 -10.45 -14.07 9.55
C PHE A 65 -10.80 -13.81 11.02
N ILE A 66 -10.38 -12.67 11.55
CA ILE A 66 -10.65 -12.29 12.94
C ILE A 66 -11.90 -11.40 12.99
N ASP A 67 -11.95 -10.40 12.11
CA ASP A 67 -13.02 -9.41 11.97
C ASP A 67 -12.99 -8.77 10.56
N ASP A 68 -13.98 -7.94 10.20
CA ASP A 68 -14.15 -7.37 8.84
C ASP A 68 -12.98 -6.47 8.38
N TRP A 69 -12.23 -5.92 9.32
CA TRP A 69 -11.08 -5.03 9.07
C TRP A 69 -9.73 -5.69 9.39
N GLN A 70 -9.72 -7.00 9.73
CA GLN A 70 -8.50 -7.74 10.10
C GLN A 70 -8.47 -9.15 9.54
N SER A 71 -7.40 -9.46 8.83
CA SER A 71 -7.01 -10.82 8.50
C SER A 71 -5.74 -11.18 9.25
N GLY A 72 -5.57 -12.44 9.61
CA GLY A 72 -4.32 -12.93 10.18
C GLY A 72 -3.81 -14.11 9.40
N HIS A 73 -2.54 -14.41 9.60
CA HIS A 73 -1.92 -15.67 9.23
C HIS A 73 -1.58 -16.40 10.53
N ILE A 74 -2.11 -17.61 10.73
CA ILE A 74 -1.64 -18.47 11.81
C ILE A 74 -0.56 -19.38 11.24
N SER A 75 0.58 -19.41 11.90
CA SER A 75 1.65 -20.37 11.66
C SER A 75 1.87 -21.23 12.92
N ALA A 76 1.69 -22.54 12.81
CA ALA A 76 2.04 -23.45 13.88
C ALA A 76 3.50 -23.92 13.68
N LEU A 77 4.38 -23.60 14.64
CA LEU A 77 5.77 -24.11 14.69
C LEU A 77 5.79 -25.32 15.63
N PHE A 78 6.25 -26.49 15.19
CA PHE A 78 6.05 -27.75 15.96
C PHE A 78 6.94 -27.93 17.22
N ASP A 79 7.68 -26.90 17.62
CA ASP A 79 8.49 -26.81 18.85
C ASP A 79 7.69 -26.40 20.11
N ASP A 80 6.42 -26.83 20.21
CA ASP A 80 5.46 -26.42 21.28
C ASP A 80 5.02 -24.95 21.23
N SER A 81 5.29 -24.25 20.13
CA SER A 81 5.00 -22.82 19.96
C SER A 81 4.12 -22.54 18.75
N ALA A 82 3.02 -21.83 18.92
CA ALA A 82 2.33 -21.21 17.79
C ALA A 82 2.83 -19.77 17.59
N GLU A 83 2.79 -19.34 16.35
CA GLU A 83 2.97 -17.97 15.92
C GLU A 83 1.70 -17.50 15.21
N ILE A 84 1.37 -16.23 15.41
CA ILE A 84 0.29 -15.60 14.68
C ILE A 84 0.76 -14.23 14.24
N GLU A 85 0.62 -13.98 12.96
CA GLU A 85 0.80 -12.67 12.35
C GLU A 85 -0.59 -12.10 12.06
N ILE A 86 -0.81 -10.85 12.44
CA ILE A 86 -2.06 -10.10 12.23
C ILE A 86 -1.76 -8.98 11.24
N GLN A 87 -2.59 -8.90 10.21
CA GLN A 87 -2.56 -7.84 9.21
C GLN A 87 -3.86 -7.02 9.30
N ILE A 88 -3.70 -5.72 9.50
CA ILE A 88 -4.83 -4.79 9.50
C ILE A 88 -5.11 -4.32 8.07
N SER A 89 -6.39 -4.40 7.66
CA SER A 89 -6.86 -3.77 6.43
C SER A 89 -7.00 -2.26 6.64
N VAL A 90 -6.14 -1.49 5.97
CA VAL A 90 -6.15 -0.02 6.08
C VAL A 90 -7.29 0.60 5.30
N GLU A 91 -7.68 -0.02 4.20
CA GLU A 91 -8.83 0.40 3.40
C GLU A 91 -10.14 0.32 4.21
N ASN A 92 -10.23 -0.65 5.13
CA ASN A 92 -11.38 -0.85 6.00
C ASN A 92 -11.24 -0.14 7.36
N TRP A 93 -10.16 0.62 7.59
CA TRP A 93 -9.92 1.27 8.88
C TRP A 93 -10.73 2.57 9.03
N SER A 94 -11.79 2.53 9.82
CA SER A 94 -12.69 3.67 10.08
C SER A 94 -12.75 4.11 11.55
N ASN A 95 -11.80 3.65 12.38
CA ASN A 95 -11.77 3.95 13.82
C ASN A 95 -11.32 5.39 14.14
N LEU A 96 -11.72 5.89 15.32
CA LEU A 96 -11.41 7.24 15.84
C LEU A 96 -9.95 7.43 16.29
N TYR A 97 -9.14 6.39 16.21
CA TYR A 97 -7.74 6.37 16.57
C TYR A 97 -6.95 5.82 15.39
N SER A 98 -5.68 6.23 15.26
CA SER A 98 -4.86 5.75 14.16
C SER A 98 -4.50 4.27 14.35
N ILE A 99 -4.20 3.57 13.25
CA ILE A 99 -3.67 2.20 13.31
C ILE A 99 -2.42 2.13 14.19
N THR A 100 -1.57 3.16 14.13
CA THR A 100 -0.36 3.24 14.96
C THR A 100 -0.70 3.33 16.45
N ASP A 101 -1.71 4.10 16.83
CA ASP A 101 -2.16 4.20 18.22
C ASP A 101 -2.79 2.89 18.69
N PHE A 102 -3.56 2.24 17.81
CA PHE A 102 -4.09 0.91 18.04
C PHE A 102 -2.99 -0.11 18.32
N ILE A 103 -2.02 -0.26 17.43
CA ILE A 103 -0.93 -1.22 17.58
C ILE A 103 -0.15 -0.97 18.87
N LYS A 104 0.13 0.30 19.22
CA LYS A 104 0.82 0.64 20.48
C LYS A 104 0.01 0.25 21.71
N GLU A 105 -1.30 0.51 21.71
CA GLU A 105 -2.14 0.13 22.84
C GLU A 105 -2.32 -1.39 22.93
N PHE A 106 -2.48 -2.04 21.79
CA PHE A 106 -2.56 -3.49 21.67
C PHE A 106 -1.28 -4.15 22.19
N GLU A 107 -0.09 -3.68 21.77
CA GLU A 107 1.21 -4.12 22.29
C GLU A 107 1.29 -3.97 23.81
N LYS A 108 0.86 -2.82 24.34
CA LYS A 108 0.86 -2.56 25.78
C LYS A 108 -0.03 -3.57 26.52
N ILE A 109 -1.20 -3.90 25.98
CA ILE A 109 -2.13 -4.87 26.58
C ILE A 109 -1.54 -6.29 26.48
N ALA A 110 -1.01 -6.67 25.32
CA ALA A 110 -0.38 -7.96 25.10
C ALA A 110 0.77 -8.21 26.08
N LYS A 111 1.62 -7.20 26.32
CA LYS A 111 2.74 -7.28 27.29
C LYS A 111 2.30 -7.50 28.74
N THR A 112 1.02 -7.29 29.09
CA THR A 112 0.52 -7.63 30.43
C THR A 112 0.23 -9.13 30.58
N HIS A 113 0.22 -9.88 29.48
CA HIS A 113 0.03 -11.33 29.48
C HIS A 113 1.39 -12.04 29.47
N ASN A 114 1.72 -12.71 30.59
CA ASN A 114 3.04 -13.32 30.86
C ASN A 114 3.46 -14.49 29.92
N ASN A 115 2.68 -14.82 28.89
CA ASN A 115 2.87 -16.00 28.04
C ASN A 115 2.91 -15.67 26.54
N ILE A 116 3.06 -14.39 26.18
CA ILE A 116 2.93 -13.93 24.80
C ILE A 116 4.05 -12.95 24.47
N ASP A 117 4.89 -13.30 23.49
CA ASP A 117 5.92 -12.41 22.97
C ASP A 117 5.36 -11.62 21.79
N PHE A 118 5.04 -10.34 22.03
CA PHE A 118 4.57 -9.45 20.96
C PHE A 118 5.71 -9.08 20.00
N PHE A 119 5.44 -9.08 18.70
CA PHE A 119 6.34 -8.56 17.68
C PHE A 119 5.65 -7.56 16.76
N LEU A 120 6.47 -6.67 16.22
CA LEU A 120 6.11 -5.72 15.16
C LEU A 120 6.99 -6.03 13.95
N TYR A 121 6.37 -6.34 12.82
CA TYR A 121 7.08 -6.57 11.57
C TYR A 121 6.85 -5.39 10.63
N GLN A 122 7.94 -4.73 10.26
CA GLN A 122 7.92 -3.60 9.33
C GLN A 122 8.94 -3.87 8.21
N ASN A 123 8.46 -4.39 7.08
CA ASN A 123 9.28 -4.54 5.88
C ASN A 123 9.33 -3.20 5.12
N ALA A 124 10.45 -2.90 4.46
CA ALA A 124 10.63 -1.68 3.67
C ALA A 124 9.59 -1.52 2.55
N ASP A 125 9.06 -2.65 2.06
CA ASP A 125 8.04 -2.70 1.01
C ASP A 125 6.60 -2.60 1.55
N ASN A 126 6.40 -2.81 2.85
CA ASN A 126 5.08 -2.74 3.48
C ASN A 126 4.85 -1.34 4.05
N ALA A 127 3.94 -0.59 3.43
CA ALA A 127 3.52 0.73 3.92
C ALA A 127 2.90 0.68 5.33
N ILE A 128 2.47 -0.50 5.78
CA ILE A 128 1.72 -0.72 7.01
C ILE A 128 2.40 -1.86 7.78
N PRO A 129 2.77 -1.65 9.05
CA PRO A 129 3.37 -2.70 9.86
C PRO A 129 2.33 -3.80 10.13
N SER A 130 2.74 -5.06 9.94
CA SER A 130 2.07 -6.20 10.55
C SER A 130 2.57 -6.38 11.98
N PHE A 131 1.78 -7.04 12.82
CA PHE A 131 2.16 -7.32 14.20
C PHE A 131 1.57 -8.66 14.61
N GLY A 132 2.06 -9.22 15.70
CA GLY A 132 1.60 -10.53 16.08
C GLY A 132 2.20 -11.02 17.38
N PHE A 133 2.14 -12.33 17.55
CA PHE A 133 2.71 -13.02 18.69
C PHE A 133 3.59 -14.17 18.24
N HIS A 134 4.75 -14.30 18.86
CA HIS A 134 5.57 -15.50 18.82
C HIS A 134 5.45 -16.28 20.13
N ASN A 135 5.95 -17.52 20.10
CA ASN A 135 6.16 -18.35 21.29
C ASN A 135 4.89 -18.63 22.11
N LEU A 136 3.71 -18.62 21.46
CA LEU A 136 2.46 -18.98 22.13
C LEU A 136 2.54 -20.46 22.51
N LYS A 137 2.61 -20.76 23.81
CA LYS A 137 2.65 -22.16 24.28
C LYS A 137 1.34 -22.86 23.96
N VAL A 138 1.42 -23.92 23.17
CA VAL A 138 0.25 -24.71 22.77
C VAL A 138 0.40 -26.17 23.20
N SER A 139 -0.71 -26.80 23.58
CA SER A 139 -0.70 -28.21 23.94
C SER A 139 -0.65 -29.09 22.68
N LYS A 140 0.34 -29.99 22.57
CA LYS A 140 0.42 -30.90 21.41
C LYS A 140 -0.76 -31.86 21.27
N THR A 141 -1.51 -32.06 22.35
CA THR A 141 -2.68 -32.96 22.39
C THR A 141 -3.99 -32.25 22.05
N SER A 142 -3.99 -30.92 22.00
CA SER A 142 -5.15 -30.15 21.56
C SER A 142 -5.29 -30.25 20.04
N SER A 143 -6.53 -30.27 19.55
CA SER A 143 -6.78 -30.11 18.13
C SER A 143 -6.35 -28.71 17.67
N ILE A 144 -5.90 -28.61 16.43
CA ILE A 144 -5.50 -27.32 15.83
C ILE A 144 -6.65 -26.32 15.87
N GLY A 145 -7.87 -26.74 15.57
CA GLY A 145 -9.04 -25.86 15.65
C GLY A 145 -9.29 -25.32 17.06
N ASN A 146 -9.05 -26.11 18.11
CA ASN A 146 -9.17 -25.63 19.49
C ASN A 146 -8.06 -24.63 19.85
N ILE A 147 -6.83 -24.89 19.38
CA ILE A 147 -5.70 -23.97 19.56
C ILE A 147 -6.02 -22.63 18.88
N GLU A 148 -6.39 -22.66 17.59
CA GLU A 148 -6.77 -21.48 16.83
C GLU A 148 -7.90 -20.70 17.49
N ASN A 149 -9.00 -21.37 17.88
CA ASN A 149 -10.12 -20.71 18.53
C ASN A 149 -9.71 -20.03 19.84
N GLY A 150 -8.80 -20.65 20.61
CA GLY A 150 -8.24 -20.06 21.82
C GLY A 150 -7.41 -18.81 21.52
N ILE A 151 -6.55 -18.86 20.49
CA ILE A 151 -5.73 -17.73 20.07
C ILE A 151 -6.62 -16.58 19.57
N ILE A 152 -7.61 -16.87 18.72
CA ILE A 152 -8.57 -15.89 18.21
C ILE A 152 -9.33 -15.23 19.37
N ALA A 153 -9.75 -15.99 20.38
CA ALA A 153 -10.43 -15.44 21.55
C ALA A 153 -9.55 -14.44 22.32
N ILE A 154 -8.27 -14.78 22.54
CA ILE A 154 -7.30 -13.87 23.19
C ILE A 154 -7.10 -12.60 22.35
N ILE A 155 -6.97 -12.73 21.03
CA ILE A 155 -6.82 -11.57 20.14
C ILE A 155 -8.04 -10.66 20.22
N LYS A 156 -9.26 -11.23 20.17
CA LYS A 156 -10.50 -10.47 20.28
C LYS A 156 -10.58 -9.71 21.61
N GLU A 157 -10.19 -10.34 22.70
CA GLU A 157 -10.10 -9.68 24.01
C GLU A 157 -9.11 -8.50 23.96
N PHE A 158 -7.94 -8.67 23.36
CA PHE A 158 -6.95 -7.59 23.28
C PHE A 158 -7.41 -6.44 22.38
N ILE A 159 -8.08 -6.75 21.26
CA ILE A 159 -8.71 -5.75 20.38
C ILE A 159 -9.73 -4.94 21.18
N GLU A 160 -10.61 -5.61 21.93
CA GLU A 160 -11.64 -4.97 22.73
C GLU A 160 -11.02 -4.05 23.79
N LEU A 161 -10.05 -4.55 24.57
CA LEU A 161 -9.36 -3.76 25.59
C LEU A 161 -8.60 -2.56 25.00
N ALA A 162 -7.94 -2.74 23.84
CA ALA A 162 -7.21 -1.69 23.16
C ALA A 162 -8.18 -0.60 22.68
N THR A 163 -9.32 -1.03 22.13
CA THR A 163 -10.40 -0.16 21.69
C THR A 163 -10.97 0.64 22.86
N ILE A 164 -11.33 -0.01 23.97
CA ILE A 164 -11.85 0.65 25.17
C ILE A 164 -10.83 1.67 25.70
N SER A 165 -9.56 1.27 25.81
CA SER A 165 -8.50 2.15 26.30
C SER A 165 -8.33 3.38 25.40
N LEU A 166 -8.29 3.20 24.07
CA LEU A 166 -8.15 4.31 23.13
C LEU A 166 -9.37 5.22 23.11
N LEU A 167 -10.58 4.65 23.12
CA LEU A 167 -11.82 5.41 23.24
C LEU A 167 -11.89 6.20 24.54
N SER A 168 -11.34 5.68 25.64
CA SER A 168 -11.26 6.40 26.92
C SER A 168 -10.26 7.57 26.91
N LYS A 169 -9.24 7.50 26.05
CA LYS A 169 -8.21 8.54 25.85
C LYS A 169 -8.60 9.57 24.81
N ILE A 170 -9.54 9.23 23.92
CA ILE A 170 -10.13 10.20 23.02
C ILE A 170 -10.78 11.27 23.88
N ASP A 171 -10.29 12.49 23.71
CA ASP A 171 -10.84 13.67 24.35
C ASP A 171 -12.32 13.73 23.97
N LYS A 172 -13.19 13.40 24.93
CA LYS A 172 -14.64 13.26 24.76
C LYS A 172 -15.32 14.55 24.32
N ASN A 173 -14.56 15.62 24.09
CA ASN A 173 -15.04 16.91 23.65
C ASN A 173 -14.56 17.26 22.23
N LYS A 174 -13.87 16.36 21.50
CA LYS A 174 -13.43 16.65 20.13
C LYS A 174 -13.26 15.40 19.25
N ILE A 175 -13.41 15.60 17.95
CA ILE A 175 -13.03 14.65 16.90
C ILE A 175 -11.66 15.04 16.37
N SER A 176 -10.81 14.06 16.08
CA SER A 176 -9.49 14.28 15.49
C SER A 176 -9.23 13.20 14.44
N LEU A 177 -8.93 13.60 13.22
CA LEU A 177 -8.61 12.72 12.10
C LEU A 177 -7.28 13.12 11.48
N PHE A 178 -6.51 12.14 11.03
CA PHE A 178 -5.27 12.38 10.30
C PHE A 178 -5.44 11.94 8.84
N PHE A 179 -5.14 12.84 7.92
CA PHE A 179 -5.18 12.59 6.48
C PHE A 179 -3.77 12.62 5.89
N ASN A 180 -3.50 11.69 4.97
CA ASN A 180 -2.29 11.70 4.17
C ASN A 180 -2.63 12.08 2.72
N PHE A 181 -2.73 13.39 2.46
CA PHE A 181 -3.07 13.87 1.12
C PHE A 181 -1.83 13.92 0.22
N PRO A 182 -1.95 13.50 -1.06
CA PRO A 182 -0.90 13.73 -2.04
C PRO A 182 -0.59 15.23 -2.17
N GLU A 183 0.70 15.58 -2.23
CA GLU A 183 1.15 16.98 -2.14
C GLU A 183 0.52 17.90 -3.19
N HIS A 184 0.25 17.38 -4.38
CA HIS A 184 -0.33 18.12 -5.51
C HIS A 184 -1.82 18.49 -5.34
N ILE A 185 -2.57 17.81 -4.45
CA ILE A 185 -3.99 18.10 -4.16
C ILE A 185 -4.23 18.47 -2.69
N LYS A 186 -3.19 18.44 -1.85
CA LYS A 186 -3.26 18.67 -0.41
C LYS A 186 -3.98 19.97 -0.03
N VAL A 187 -3.71 21.06 -0.76
CA VAL A 187 -4.35 22.37 -0.53
C VAL A 187 -5.85 22.31 -0.77
N SER A 188 -6.26 21.71 -1.90
CA SER A 188 -7.67 21.51 -2.28
C SER A 188 -8.43 20.67 -1.26
N CYS A 189 -7.84 19.55 -0.81
CA CYS A 189 -8.45 18.70 0.21
C CYS A 189 -8.60 19.42 1.55
N LYS A 190 -7.60 20.19 1.98
CA LYS A 190 -7.70 21.01 3.20
C LYS A 190 -8.81 22.06 3.09
N GLN A 191 -8.91 22.74 1.95
CA GLN A 191 -9.96 23.72 1.73
C GLN A 191 -11.35 23.08 1.77
N TYR A 192 -11.51 21.88 1.23
CA TYR A 192 -12.75 21.12 1.35
C TYR A 192 -13.10 20.82 2.82
N LEU A 193 -12.13 20.40 3.63
CA LEU A 193 -12.35 20.18 5.07
C LEU A 193 -12.74 21.45 5.83
N VAL A 194 -12.28 22.64 5.42
CA VAL A 194 -12.71 23.92 6.03
C VAL A 194 -14.22 24.12 5.86
N TYR A 195 -14.78 23.73 4.72
CA TYR A 195 -16.22 23.86 4.47
C TYR A 195 -17.07 22.91 5.32
N PHE A 196 -16.47 21.92 5.97
CA PHE A 196 -17.19 21.06 6.90
C PHE A 196 -17.74 21.83 8.11
N ALA A 197 -17.04 22.87 8.58
CA ALA A 197 -17.55 23.71 9.68
C ALA A 197 -18.87 24.38 9.33
N GLN A 198 -18.98 24.89 8.09
CA GLN A 198 -20.22 25.49 7.58
C GLN A 198 -21.31 24.42 7.44
N PHE A 199 -20.96 23.24 6.91
CA PHE A 199 -21.90 22.12 6.80
C PHE A 199 -22.48 21.71 8.17
N LEU A 200 -21.67 21.67 9.22
CA LEU A 200 -22.16 21.43 10.58
C LEU A 200 -23.09 22.53 11.07
N MET A 201 -22.76 23.79 10.80
CA MET A 201 -23.61 24.93 11.16
C MET A 201 -24.96 24.85 10.46
N ASP A 202 -25.00 24.42 9.20
CA ASP A 202 -26.23 24.24 8.43
C ASP A 202 -27.10 23.09 8.98
N LEU A 203 -26.48 22.08 9.60
CA LEU A 203 -27.15 21.03 10.37
C LEU A 203 -27.58 21.47 11.78
N GLY A 204 -27.31 22.73 12.14
CA GLY A 204 -27.62 23.29 13.46
C GLY A 204 -26.63 22.86 14.56
N ILE A 205 -25.41 22.46 14.20
CA ILE A 205 -24.36 22.06 15.14
C ILE A 205 -23.28 23.15 15.16
N ASP A 206 -23.07 23.80 16.30
CA ASP A 206 -21.97 24.76 16.46
C ASP A 206 -20.69 24.05 16.88
N ALA A 207 -19.65 24.14 16.04
CA ALA A 207 -18.36 23.52 16.29
C ALA A 207 -17.22 24.38 15.73
N ASP A 208 -16.10 24.40 16.46
CA ASP A 208 -14.85 24.95 15.95
C ASP A 208 -14.08 23.87 15.19
N THR A 209 -13.40 24.25 14.13
CA THR A 209 -12.54 23.33 13.36
C THR A 209 -11.10 23.81 13.34
N GLU A 210 -10.17 22.86 13.39
CA GLU A 210 -8.74 23.13 13.34
C GLU A 210 -8.09 22.22 12.30
N ILE A 211 -7.29 22.80 11.41
CA ILE A 211 -6.45 22.07 10.47
C ILE A 211 -4.98 22.39 10.76
N LYS A 212 -4.18 21.37 11.04
CA LYS A 212 -2.74 21.48 11.30
C LYS A 212 -1.96 20.51 10.43
N GLU A 213 -0.71 20.87 10.12
CA GLU A 213 0.26 19.91 9.60
C GLU A 213 1.04 19.30 10.75
N ASP A 214 1.13 17.97 10.77
CA ASP A 214 1.88 17.22 11.79
C ASP A 214 2.57 16.02 11.14
N ALA A 215 3.90 15.95 11.24
CA ALA A 215 4.73 14.87 10.72
C ALA A 215 4.40 14.44 9.26
N GLY A 216 4.17 15.40 8.36
CA GLY A 216 3.82 15.14 6.95
C GLY A 216 2.35 14.78 6.71
N LYS A 217 1.54 14.63 7.75
CA LYS A 217 0.09 14.41 7.68
C LYS A 217 -0.67 15.70 7.95
N THR A 218 -1.94 15.73 7.55
CA THR A 218 -2.89 16.80 7.87
C THR A 218 -3.80 16.34 9.00
N LEU A 219 -3.68 16.97 10.16
CA LEU A 219 -4.57 16.77 11.29
C LEU A 219 -5.77 17.68 11.15
N PHE A 220 -6.96 17.11 11.11
CA PHE A 220 -8.23 17.80 11.16
C PHE A 220 -8.89 17.53 12.51
N ARG A 221 -9.33 18.59 13.20
CA ARG A 221 -10.06 18.48 14.45
C ARG A 221 -11.37 19.25 14.40
N VAL A 222 -12.36 18.73 15.11
CA VAL A 222 -13.67 19.36 15.29
C VAL A 222 -14.00 19.35 16.78
N ILE A 223 -14.30 20.52 17.33
CA ILE A 223 -14.58 20.73 18.75
C ILE A 223 -16.00 21.30 18.87
N PRO A 224 -17.02 20.47 19.19
CA PRO A 224 -18.38 20.97 19.42
C PRO A 224 -18.43 21.96 20.58
N LYS A 225 -19.24 23.00 20.44
CA LYS A 225 -19.56 23.93 21.52
C LYS A 225 -20.67 23.42 22.44
N ASP A 226 -21.57 22.60 21.91
CA ASP A 226 -22.77 22.10 22.60
C ASP A 226 -22.55 20.82 23.43
N GLY A 227 -21.29 20.43 23.66
CA GLY A 227 -20.94 19.28 24.50
C GLY A 227 -20.91 17.93 23.77
N ILE A 228 -20.86 16.84 24.56
CA ILE A 228 -20.50 15.49 24.10
C ILE A 228 -21.55 14.88 23.16
N ASP A 229 -22.84 15.19 23.34
CA ASP A 229 -23.94 14.64 22.55
C ASP A 229 -23.91 15.07 21.06
N ALA A 230 -23.19 16.16 20.75
CA ALA A 230 -22.98 16.61 19.38
C ALA A 230 -21.93 15.75 18.63
N LEU A 231 -21.03 15.04 19.33
CA LEU A 231 -19.93 14.33 18.66
C LEU A 231 -20.41 13.20 17.77
N GLU A 232 -21.41 12.43 18.18
CA GLU A 232 -21.89 11.32 17.34
C GLU A 232 -22.52 11.85 16.05
N LYS A 233 -23.32 12.92 16.16
CA LYS A 233 -23.89 13.60 15.00
C LYS A 233 -22.81 14.19 14.09
N ILE A 234 -21.76 14.77 14.66
CA ILE A 234 -20.62 15.28 13.88
C ILE A 234 -19.90 14.13 13.16
N ARG A 235 -19.76 12.95 13.77
CA ARG A 235 -19.15 11.78 13.13
C ARG A 235 -19.98 11.30 11.94
N GLU A 236 -21.28 11.10 12.14
CA GLU A 236 -22.20 10.71 11.07
C GLU A 236 -22.18 11.74 9.93
N ALA A 237 -22.26 13.02 10.29
CA ALA A 237 -22.17 14.13 9.33
C ALA A 237 -20.86 14.11 8.55
N LEU A 238 -19.73 13.86 9.20
CA LEU A 238 -18.41 13.81 8.56
C LEU A 238 -18.28 12.62 7.61
N GLN A 239 -18.81 11.46 7.99
CA GLN A 239 -18.83 10.28 7.14
C GLN A 239 -19.63 10.53 5.86
N ILE A 240 -20.82 11.13 5.99
CA ILE A 240 -21.67 11.52 4.85
C ILE A 240 -20.97 12.59 4.01
N TYR A 241 -20.35 13.58 4.64
CA TYR A 241 -19.67 14.69 3.96
C TYR A 241 -18.48 14.24 3.11
N LEU A 242 -17.70 13.27 3.60
CA LEU A 242 -16.56 12.70 2.90
C LEU A 242 -16.98 11.65 1.86
N ASN A 243 -18.12 10.98 2.07
CA ASN A 243 -18.68 9.97 1.16
C ASN A 243 -20.11 10.32 0.73
N PRO A 244 -20.28 11.42 -0.04
CA PRO A 244 -21.60 11.81 -0.53
C PRO A 244 -22.25 10.68 -1.35
N PRO A 245 -23.52 10.35 -1.11
CA PRO A 245 -24.28 9.44 -1.97
C PRO A 245 -24.23 9.92 -3.43
N THR A 246 -23.90 9.02 -4.36
CA THR A 246 -23.75 9.32 -5.80
C THR A 246 -24.99 10.02 -6.39
N GLU A 247 -26.17 9.65 -5.89
CA GLU A 247 -27.46 10.23 -6.27
C GLU A 247 -27.54 11.73 -6.00
N ILE A 248 -26.95 12.21 -4.89
CA ILE A 248 -26.93 13.63 -4.54
C ILE A 248 -26.07 14.39 -5.55
N ILE A 249 -24.92 13.84 -5.94
CA ILE A 249 -23.96 14.51 -6.83
C ILE A 249 -24.53 14.64 -8.25
N LEU A 250 -25.22 13.61 -8.74
CA LEU A 250 -25.71 13.54 -10.11
C LEU A 250 -27.09 14.19 -10.32
N SER A 251 -27.82 14.49 -9.24
CA SER A 251 -29.17 15.06 -9.35
C SER A 251 -29.11 16.54 -9.76
N PRO A 252 -29.86 16.96 -10.80
CA PRO A 252 -29.94 18.35 -11.20
C PRO A 252 -30.47 19.20 -10.05
N VAL A 253 -29.88 20.39 -9.86
CA VAL A 253 -30.28 21.32 -8.80
C VAL A 253 -31.75 21.71 -9.00
N SER A 254 -32.61 21.31 -8.06
CA SER A 254 -34.03 21.65 -8.07
C SER A 254 -34.24 22.99 -7.39
N LEU A 255 -35.16 23.82 -7.89
CA LEU A 255 -35.50 25.11 -7.27
C LEU A 255 -36.06 24.99 -5.84
N ASN A 256 -36.50 23.79 -5.45
CA ASN A 256 -37.02 23.48 -4.11
C ASN A 256 -36.01 22.72 -3.23
N GLU A 257 -34.75 22.59 -3.67
CA GLU A 257 -33.72 21.91 -2.88
C GLU A 257 -33.27 22.79 -1.71
N ASP A 258 -32.89 22.15 -0.60
CA ASP A 258 -32.38 22.85 0.57
C ASP A 258 -31.08 23.61 0.22
N ILE A 259 -30.97 24.86 0.66
CA ILE A 259 -29.79 25.71 0.42
C ILE A 259 -28.51 25.03 0.94
N ALA A 260 -28.57 24.34 2.07
CA ALA A 260 -27.44 23.60 2.64
C ALA A 260 -26.97 22.48 1.68
N ILE A 261 -27.91 21.76 1.08
CA ILE A 261 -27.62 20.72 0.09
C ILE A 261 -27.01 21.34 -1.17
N MET A 262 -27.54 22.46 -1.64
CA MET A 262 -26.97 23.18 -2.80
C MET A 262 -25.53 23.64 -2.53
N GLN A 263 -25.26 24.20 -1.35
CA GLN A 263 -23.91 24.63 -0.95
C GLN A 263 -22.95 23.45 -0.86
N TRP A 264 -23.38 22.34 -0.27
CA TRP A 264 -22.57 21.12 -0.20
C TRP A 264 -22.24 20.57 -1.59
N LYS A 265 -23.22 20.48 -2.50
CA LYS A 265 -22.99 20.11 -3.91
C LYS A 265 -21.98 21.03 -4.59
N ALA A 266 -22.12 22.35 -4.41
CA ALA A 266 -21.19 23.32 -4.97
C ALA A 266 -19.75 23.11 -4.46
N ASN A 267 -19.58 22.83 -3.17
CA ASN A 267 -18.28 22.52 -2.57
C ASN A 267 -17.67 21.22 -3.13
N ILE A 268 -18.49 20.17 -3.33
CA ILE A 268 -18.05 18.92 -3.97
C ILE A 268 -17.61 19.18 -5.42
N MET A 269 -18.43 19.85 -6.21
CA MET A 269 -18.12 20.18 -7.61
C MET A 269 -16.87 21.04 -7.73
N HIS A 270 -16.67 21.97 -6.79
CA HIS A 270 -15.48 22.80 -6.73
C HIS A 270 -14.23 21.94 -6.48
N LEU A 271 -14.26 21.04 -5.49
CA LEU A 271 -13.17 20.10 -5.25
C LEU A 271 -12.88 19.24 -6.48
N GLN A 272 -13.91 18.64 -7.10
CA GLN A 272 -13.76 17.83 -8.32
C GLN A 272 -13.10 18.61 -9.47
N SER A 273 -13.47 19.88 -9.63
CA SER A 273 -12.87 20.76 -10.64
C SER A 273 -11.38 20.99 -10.34
N GLN A 274 -11.03 21.25 -9.08
CA GLN A 274 -9.64 21.41 -8.66
C GLN A 274 -8.80 20.13 -8.87
N LEU A 275 -9.36 18.96 -8.55
CA LEU A 275 -8.71 17.66 -8.77
C LEU A 275 -8.49 17.39 -10.26
N THR A 276 -9.50 17.67 -11.09
CA THR A 276 -9.41 17.51 -12.55
C THR A 276 -8.32 18.40 -13.16
N LEU A 277 -8.24 19.65 -12.68
CA LEU A 277 -7.19 20.58 -13.08
C LEU A 277 -5.80 20.08 -12.67
N ALA A 278 -5.63 19.63 -11.42
CA ALA A 278 -4.37 19.08 -10.94
C ALA A 278 -3.92 17.87 -11.77
N ASN A 279 -4.84 16.96 -12.11
CA ASN A 279 -4.55 15.80 -12.96
C ASN A 279 -4.15 16.21 -14.38
N SER A 280 -4.83 17.22 -14.95
CA SER A 280 -4.49 17.75 -16.28
C SER A 280 -3.10 18.37 -16.31
N ILE A 281 -2.71 19.05 -15.23
CA ILE A 281 -1.35 19.59 -15.06
C ILE A 281 -0.32 18.47 -14.97
N ILE A 282 -0.61 17.37 -14.27
CA ILE A 282 0.28 16.19 -14.21
C ILE A 282 0.46 15.59 -15.60
N GLN A 283 -0.63 15.33 -16.33
CA GLN A 283 -0.55 14.78 -17.68
C GLN A 283 0.25 15.69 -18.64
N ALA A 284 0.07 17.01 -18.54
CA ALA A 284 0.85 17.96 -19.32
C ALA A 284 2.35 17.95 -18.96
N LYS A 285 2.68 17.81 -17.67
CA LYS A 285 4.08 17.65 -17.22
C LYS A 285 4.69 16.37 -17.75
N ASP A 286 3.97 15.25 -17.69
CA ASP A 286 4.46 13.96 -18.17
C ASP A 286 4.69 13.97 -19.69
N ALA A 287 3.76 14.56 -20.45
CA ALA A 287 3.94 14.75 -21.89
C ALA A 287 5.17 15.63 -22.21
N THR A 288 5.41 16.66 -21.39
CA THR A 288 6.59 17.52 -21.52
C THR A 288 7.88 16.75 -21.21
N ILE A 289 7.89 15.94 -20.14
CA ILE A 289 9.03 15.10 -19.78
C ILE A 289 9.36 14.11 -20.89
N GLN A 290 8.35 13.41 -21.43
CA GLN A 290 8.53 12.47 -22.54
C GLN A 290 9.08 13.17 -23.79
N SER A 291 8.57 14.36 -24.12
CA SER A 291 9.08 15.16 -25.23
C SER A 291 10.54 15.57 -25.04
N LEU A 292 10.91 16.02 -23.83
CA LEU A 292 12.29 16.38 -23.49
C LEU A 292 13.23 15.16 -23.55
N GLN A 293 12.78 14.00 -23.06
CA GLN A 293 13.55 12.75 -23.15
C GLN A 293 13.78 12.32 -24.60
N LEU A 294 12.75 12.38 -25.44
CA LEU A 294 12.87 12.07 -26.87
C LEU A 294 13.84 13.04 -27.57
N SER A 295 13.75 14.33 -27.26
CA SER A 295 14.65 15.35 -27.81
C SER A 295 16.10 15.09 -27.39
N ASN A 296 16.34 14.78 -26.11
CA ASN A 296 17.68 14.41 -25.61
C ASN A 296 18.23 13.17 -26.31
N TYR A 297 17.41 12.14 -26.50
CA TYR A 297 17.79 10.94 -27.24
C TYR A 297 18.21 11.27 -28.67
N GLN A 298 17.41 12.09 -29.38
CA GLN A 298 17.73 12.54 -30.73
C GLN A 298 19.04 13.35 -30.78
N PHE A 299 19.27 14.23 -29.80
CA PHE A 299 20.53 14.97 -29.71
C PHE A 299 21.74 14.04 -29.51
N GLN A 300 21.61 13.03 -28.65
CA GLN A 300 22.69 12.06 -28.44
C GLN A 300 23.00 11.26 -29.72
N GLU A 301 21.98 10.84 -30.47
CA GLU A 301 22.19 10.15 -31.75
C GLU A 301 22.88 11.04 -32.79
N ILE A 302 22.52 12.33 -32.86
CA ILE A 302 23.20 13.31 -33.73
C ILE A 302 24.66 13.50 -33.32
N LEU A 303 24.95 13.50 -32.01
CA LEU A 303 26.32 13.63 -31.51
C LEU A 303 27.15 12.39 -31.83
N LYS A 304 26.59 11.18 -31.68
CA LYS A 304 27.26 9.92 -32.06
C LYS A 304 27.56 9.84 -33.56
N THR A 305 26.63 10.27 -34.41
CA THR A 305 26.85 10.30 -35.88
C THR A 305 27.84 11.38 -36.33
N LYS A 306 28.16 12.35 -35.47
CA LYS A 306 29.17 13.39 -35.72
C LYS A 306 30.54 13.07 -35.13
N GLU A 307 30.76 11.92 -34.51
CA GLU A 307 32.13 11.48 -34.26
C GLU A 307 32.85 11.36 -35.62
N PRO A 308 33.90 12.16 -35.87
CA PRO A 308 34.63 12.05 -37.11
C PRO A 308 35.23 10.65 -37.14
N GLN A 309 34.89 9.86 -38.16
CA GLN A 309 35.70 8.72 -38.53
C GLN A 309 37.14 9.22 -38.65
N ASN A 310 37.96 8.90 -37.65
CA ASN A 310 39.33 9.32 -37.50
C ASN A 310 40.22 8.54 -38.48
N ASN A 311 39.86 8.60 -39.76
CA ASN A 311 40.70 8.12 -40.84
C ASN A 311 41.58 9.30 -41.24
N ASP A 312 42.66 9.49 -40.47
CA ASP A 312 43.81 10.35 -40.79
C ASP A 312 44.52 9.94 -42.10
N THR A 313 44.01 8.91 -42.78
CA THR A 313 44.50 8.36 -44.03
C THR A 313 43.36 8.20 -45.04
N GLU A 314 43.63 8.54 -46.30
CA GLU A 314 42.76 8.26 -47.45
C GLU A 314 43.61 7.67 -48.57
N ASP A 315 43.14 6.60 -49.21
CA ASP A 315 43.86 5.99 -50.33
C ASP A 315 43.67 6.79 -51.62
N VAL A 316 44.80 7.12 -52.25
CA VAL A 316 44.85 7.73 -53.59
C VAL A 316 44.84 6.64 -54.65
N ILE A 317 45.64 5.59 -54.43
CA ILE A 317 45.65 4.35 -55.21
C ILE A 317 45.45 3.23 -54.22
N LYS A 318 44.36 2.47 -54.40
CA LYS A 318 43.91 1.43 -53.47
C LYS A 318 45.08 0.51 -53.08
N ASP A 319 45.35 0.42 -51.78
CA ASP A 319 46.40 -0.41 -51.15
C ASP A 319 47.86 -0.11 -51.55
N LEU A 320 48.11 0.95 -52.33
CA LEU A 320 49.44 1.29 -52.86
C LEU A 320 49.96 2.64 -52.36
N VAL A 321 49.08 3.65 -52.25
CA VAL A 321 49.45 5.00 -51.83
C VAL A 321 48.32 5.63 -51.00
N SER A 322 48.61 5.97 -49.75
CA SER A 322 47.72 6.73 -48.86
C SER A 322 48.28 8.12 -48.55
N VAL A 323 47.39 9.10 -48.45
CA VAL A 323 47.73 10.45 -47.97
C VAL A 323 47.40 10.57 -46.49
N LYS A 324 48.32 11.14 -45.72
CA LYS A 324 48.13 11.50 -44.31
C LYS A 324 47.96 13.00 -44.14
N LYS A 325 47.44 13.42 -42.99
CA LYS A 325 47.49 14.82 -42.58
C LYS A 325 48.94 15.33 -42.59
N TYR A 326 49.15 16.50 -43.20
CA TYR A 326 50.45 17.19 -43.20
C TYR A 326 50.45 18.25 -42.09
N ASP A 327 51.40 18.17 -41.17
CA ASP A 327 51.63 19.17 -40.12
C ASP A 327 52.99 19.85 -40.33
N GLY A 328 52.97 21.10 -40.79
CA GLY A 328 54.13 21.96 -40.91
C GLY A 328 54.24 22.93 -39.72
N SER A 329 55.40 23.56 -39.55
CA SER A 329 55.68 24.45 -38.39
C SER A 329 54.78 25.68 -38.28
N ALA A 330 54.07 26.06 -39.36
CA ALA A 330 53.19 27.22 -39.39
C ALA A 330 51.73 26.90 -39.77
N PHE A 331 51.44 25.69 -40.25
CA PHE A 331 50.08 25.30 -40.66
C PHE A 331 49.92 23.78 -40.77
N SER A 332 48.69 23.32 -40.64
CA SER A 332 48.28 21.93 -40.84
C SER A 332 47.28 21.81 -42.00
N ILE A 333 47.47 20.83 -42.89
CA ILE A 333 46.53 20.53 -43.99
C ILE A 333 46.02 19.10 -43.83
N ASN A 334 44.68 18.95 -43.73
CA ASN A 334 44.02 17.66 -43.79
C ASN A 334 43.89 17.20 -45.25
N LEU A 335 44.98 16.63 -45.78
CA LEU A 335 45.05 16.10 -47.14
C LEU A 335 44.00 15.02 -47.43
N PRO A 336 43.69 14.08 -46.50
CA PRO A 336 42.58 13.13 -46.68
C PRO A 336 41.24 13.81 -47.00
N GLU A 337 40.85 14.81 -46.21
CA GLU A 337 39.58 15.52 -46.38
C GLU A 337 39.56 16.39 -47.65
N PHE A 338 40.67 17.03 -47.98
CA PHE A 338 40.83 17.77 -49.23
C PHE A 338 40.63 16.87 -50.45
N LEU A 339 41.23 15.68 -50.42
CA LEU A 339 41.16 14.72 -51.53
C LEU A 339 39.77 14.09 -51.67
N ARG A 340 39.06 13.82 -50.55
CA ARG A 340 37.64 13.40 -50.56
C ARG A 340 36.75 14.44 -51.23
N ARG A 341 36.97 15.73 -50.94
CA ARG A 341 36.19 16.83 -51.54
C ARG A 341 36.47 16.98 -53.03
N LEU A 342 37.73 16.87 -53.45
CA LEU A 342 38.09 16.86 -54.87
C LEU A 342 37.46 15.67 -55.61
N LYS A 343 37.54 14.45 -55.08
CA LYS A 343 36.90 13.27 -55.68
C LYS A 343 35.38 13.46 -55.87
N ARG A 344 34.70 14.17 -54.97
CA ARG A 344 33.26 14.48 -55.10
C ARG A 344 32.93 15.51 -56.19
N LEU A 345 33.88 16.35 -56.60
CA LEU A 345 33.68 17.34 -57.67
C LEU A 345 33.94 16.78 -59.07
N PHE A 346 34.73 15.70 -59.17
CA PHE A 346 35.11 15.06 -60.43
C PHE A 346 34.38 13.72 -60.67
N LYS A 347 33.36 13.45 -59.88
CA LYS A 347 32.43 12.32 -60.06
C LYS A 347 31.08 12.90 -60.45
#